data_AF-A0A937FB83-F1
#
_entry.id   AF-A0A937FB83-F1
#
_cell.length_a   1.000
_cell.length_b   1.000
_cell.length_c   1.000
_cell.angle_alpha   90.00
_cell.angle_beta   90.00
_cell.angle_gamma   90.00
#
_symmetry.space_group_name_H-M   'P 1'
#
loop_
_entity.id
_entity.type
_entity.pdbx_description
1 polymer ?
#
loop_
_entity_poly.entity_id
_entity_poly.type
_entity_poly.pdbx_seq_one_letter_code
_entity_poly.pdbx_strand_id
1 'polypeptide(L)'
;MNYISELELREFLNDKNNRFTNLSGMQIGWSEETGIWTFLMHQSYDQGPYEVSIATEYDSLTDFITGFKLYNVSEIDHLNYTSSWMRYLNGEAEIIIAPMELEASLSFKILKLKTIIFSLELHFYDEEYEHLTMPEDFERYILKKESLLRVATQMRYK
;
A
#
# COMPACT_ATOMS: atom_id res chain seq x y z
N MET A 1 -11.65 -19.09 -16.86
CA MET A 1 -11.79 -19.41 -15.42
C MET A 1 -12.57 -18.29 -14.78
N ASN A 2 -13.45 -18.60 -13.84
CA ASN A 2 -14.22 -17.60 -13.11
C ASN A 2 -13.48 -17.24 -11.83
N TYR A 3 -13.58 -16.00 -11.39
CA TYR A 3 -13.09 -15.61 -10.07
C TYR A 3 -13.88 -16.34 -8.97
N ILE A 4 -13.31 -16.41 -7.76
CA ILE A 4 -14.06 -16.83 -6.57
C ILE A 4 -15.24 -15.89 -6.34
N SER A 5 -16.30 -16.41 -5.72
CA SER A 5 -17.44 -15.59 -5.31
C SER A 5 -17.17 -14.84 -4.00
N GLU A 6 -17.95 -13.78 -3.75
CA GLU A 6 -17.89 -13.09 -2.44
C GLU A 6 -18.26 -14.01 -1.28
N LEU A 7 -19.16 -14.98 -1.49
CA LEU A 7 -19.54 -15.94 -0.45
C LEU A 7 -18.36 -16.83 -0.06
N GLU A 8 -17.65 -17.38 -1.04
CA GLU A 8 -16.45 -18.19 -0.80
C GLU A 8 -15.37 -17.39 -0.06
N LEU A 9 -15.17 -16.12 -0.43
CA LEU A 9 -14.23 -15.23 0.26
C LEU A 9 -14.68 -14.93 1.69
N ARG A 10 -15.97 -14.64 1.93
CA ARG A 10 -16.51 -14.41 3.29
C ARG A 10 -16.36 -15.64 4.19
N GLU A 11 -16.65 -16.83 3.67
CA GLU A 11 -16.50 -18.08 4.42
C GLU A 11 -15.04 -18.31 4.80
N PHE A 12 -14.12 -18.11 3.84
CA PHE A 12 -12.69 -18.20 4.09
C PHE A 12 -12.20 -17.19 5.15
N LEU A 13 -12.63 -15.93 5.07
CA LEU A 13 -12.26 -14.90 6.05
C LEU A 13 -12.80 -15.21 7.45
N ASN A 14 -14.04 -15.69 7.55
CA ASN A 14 -14.65 -16.05 8.83
C ASN A 14 -13.92 -17.23 9.50
N ASP A 15 -13.47 -18.24 8.74
CA ASP A 15 -12.63 -19.33 9.27
C ASP A 15 -11.32 -18.81 9.92
N LYS A 16 -10.81 -17.68 9.42
CA LYS A 16 -9.62 -16.99 9.91
C LYS A 16 -9.93 -15.91 10.96
N ASN A 17 -11.12 -15.90 11.57
CA ASN A 17 -11.57 -14.84 12.49
C ASN A 17 -11.48 -13.43 11.88
N ASN A 18 -11.67 -13.31 10.56
CA ASN A 18 -11.64 -12.06 9.79
C ASN A 18 -10.33 -11.26 9.84
N ARG A 19 -9.24 -11.87 10.37
CA ARG A 19 -7.91 -11.27 10.35
C ARG A 19 -6.83 -12.35 10.44
N PHE A 20 -5.92 -12.36 9.49
CA PHE A 20 -4.78 -13.28 9.48
C PHE A 20 -3.59 -12.70 8.71
N THR A 21 -2.46 -13.39 8.83
CA THR A 21 -1.27 -13.15 8.02
C THR A 21 -1.05 -14.36 7.12
N ASN A 22 -0.89 -14.12 5.83
CA ASN A 22 -0.70 -15.19 4.86
C ASN A 22 0.76 -15.72 4.85
N LEU A 23 1.07 -16.71 4.02
CA LEU A 23 2.40 -17.34 3.97
C LEU A 23 3.50 -16.40 3.47
N SER A 24 3.12 -15.33 2.76
CA SER A 24 4.03 -14.29 2.27
C SER A 24 4.20 -13.12 3.25
N GLY A 25 3.57 -13.17 4.43
CA GLY A 25 3.64 -12.11 5.44
C GLY A 25 2.66 -10.95 5.23
N MET A 26 1.74 -11.04 4.27
CA MET A 26 0.69 -10.04 4.06
C MET A 26 -0.40 -10.19 5.13
N GLN A 27 -0.69 -9.10 5.83
CA GLN A 27 -1.86 -9.02 6.70
C GLN A 27 -3.10 -8.76 5.85
N ILE A 28 -4.15 -9.51 6.14
CA ILE A 28 -5.45 -9.38 5.48
C ILE A 28 -6.49 -9.34 6.58
N GLY A 29 -7.40 -8.38 6.50
CA GLY A 29 -8.52 -8.30 7.43
C GLY A 29 -9.77 -7.79 6.76
N TRP A 30 -10.90 -8.07 7.40
CA TRP A 30 -12.21 -7.67 6.91
C TRP A 30 -13.13 -7.28 8.07
N SER A 31 -13.91 -6.24 7.88
CA SER A 31 -15.06 -5.92 8.73
C SER A 31 -16.16 -5.28 7.90
N GLU A 32 -17.40 -5.31 8.42
CA GLU A 32 -18.53 -4.62 7.77
C GLU A 32 -18.35 -3.09 7.77
N GLU A 33 -17.60 -2.52 8.73
CA GLU A 33 -17.37 -1.07 8.82
C GLU A 33 -16.26 -0.58 7.89
N THR A 34 -15.19 -1.36 7.75
CA THR A 34 -13.96 -0.96 7.05
C THR A 34 -13.76 -1.64 5.71
N GLY A 35 -14.67 -2.53 5.30
CA GLY A 35 -14.44 -3.40 4.14
C GLY A 35 -13.26 -4.35 4.35
N ILE A 36 -12.76 -4.91 3.25
CA ILE A 36 -11.54 -5.71 3.25
C ILE A 36 -10.32 -4.80 3.06
N TRP A 37 -9.25 -5.12 3.77
CA TRP A 37 -8.01 -4.37 3.73
C TRP A 37 -6.81 -5.32 3.67
N THR A 38 -5.72 -4.82 3.12
CA THR A 38 -4.44 -5.52 3.10
C THR A 38 -3.33 -4.61 3.58
N PHE A 39 -2.33 -5.20 4.21
CA PHE A 39 -1.10 -4.52 4.56
C PHE A 39 0.07 -5.47 4.38
N LEU A 40 1.01 -5.11 3.52
CA LEU A 40 2.25 -5.84 3.35
C LEU A 40 3.43 -4.89 3.43
N MET A 41 4.37 -5.24 4.29
CA MET A 41 5.59 -4.49 4.53
C MET A 41 6.76 -5.21 3.87
N HIS A 42 7.59 -4.46 3.16
CA HIS A 42 8.82 -4.92 2.55
C HIS A 42 9.96 -3.98 2.94
N GLN A 43 11.02 -4.55 3.49
CA GLN A 43 12.23 -3.84 3.84
C GLN A 43 13.26 -4.08 2.75
N SER A 44 13.66 -3.02 2.05
CA SER A 44 14.80 -3.04 1.13
C SER A 44 15.95 -2.32 1.81
N TYR A 45 17.07 -3.01 2.02
CA TYR A 45 18.29 -2.40 2.58
C TYR A 45 19.33 -2.06 1.49
N ASP A 46 19.06 -2.46 0.24
CA ASP A 46 20.03 -2.40 -0.84
C ASP A 46 20.09 -1.03 -1.54
N GLN A 47 19.03 -0.21 -1.46
CA GLN A 47 18.94 1.09 -2.15
C GLN A 47 18.75 2.29 -1.21
N GLY A 48 18.37 2.07 0.05
CA GLY A 48 18.38 3.06 1.12
C GLY A 48 17.60 2.53 2.33
N PRO A 49 17.83 3.03 3.55
CA PRO A 49 17.16 2.48 4.71
C PRO A 49 15.77 3.11 4.86
N TYR A 50 14.81 2.61 4.10
CA TYR A 50 13.42 3.01 4.22
C TYR A 50 12.54 1.78 4.19
N GLU A 51 11.45 1.86 4.93
CA GLU A 51 10.45 0.81 4.97
C GLU A 51 9.37 1.14 3.95
N VAL A 52 9.08 0.20 3.05
CA VAL A 52 7.99 0.33 2.09
C VAL A 52 6.86 -0.57 2.55
N SER A 53 5.67 -0.02 2.69
CA SER A 53 4.46 -0.80 2.87
C SER A 53 3.45 -0.49 1.78
N ILE A 54 2.68 -1.50 1.40
CA ILE A 54 1.60 -1.38 0.42
C ILE A 54 0.32 -1.74 1.16
N ALA A 55 -0.61 -0.80 1.16
CA ALA A 55 -1.86 -0.93 1.86
C ALA A 55 -3.04 -0.75 0.92
N THR A 56 -4.11 -1.49 1.19
CA THR A 56 -5.43 -1.24 0.62
C THR A 56 -6.41 -1.08 1.76
N GLU A 57 -7.34 -0.15 1.64
CA GLU A 57 -8.33 0.12 2.66
C GLU A 57 -9.71 0.30 2.02
N TYR A 58 -10.76 -0.08 2.75
CA TYR A 58 -12.15 0.15 2.35
C TYR A 58 -12.58 -0.51 1.03
N ASP A 59 -11.89 -1.57 0.61
CA ASP A 59 -12.30 -2.33 -0.57
C ASP A 59 -13.60 -3.10 -0.28
N SER A 60 -14.46 -3.23 -1.29
CA SER A 60 -15.46 -4.28 -1.28
C SER A 60 -14.80 -5.65 -1.52
N LEU A 61 -15.51 -6.73 -1.19
CA LEU A 61 -15.01 -8.08 -1.48
C LEU A 61 -14.84 -8.29 -2.98
N THR A 62 -15.76 -7.77 -3.80
CA THR A 62 -15.63 -7.77 -5.26
C THR A 62 -14.36 -7.05 -5.71
N ASP A 63 -14.08 -5.84 -5.20
CA ASP A 63 -12.89 -5.07 -5.60
C ASP A 63 -11.60 -5.81 -5.26
N PHE A 64 -11.55 -6.44 -4.09
CA PHE A 64 -10.42 -7.28 -3.68
C PHE A 64 -10.22 -8.48 -4.60
N ILE A 65 -11.30 -9.20 -4.92
CA ILE A 65 -11.25 -10.37 -5.82
C ILE A 65 -10.77 -9.94 -7.21
N THR A 66 -11.29 -8.86 -7.76
CA THR A 66 -10.92 -8.38 -9.10
C THR A 66 -9.53 -7.78 -9.13
N GLY A 67 -9.15 -7.04 -8.09
CA GLY A 67 -7.86 -6.36 -8.00
C GLY A 67 -6.70 -7.33 -7.85
N PHE A 68 -6.88 -8.37 -7.04
CA PHE A 68 -5.90 -9.46 -6.92
C PHE A 68 -6.08 -10.58 -7.96
N LYS A 69 -7.14 -10.53 -8.77
CA LYS A 69 -7.48 -11.54 -9.80
C LYS A 69 -7.55 -12.96 -9.22
N LEU A 70 -8.32 -13.13 -8.13
CA LEU A 70 -8.40 -14.38 -7.39
C LEU A 70 -9.34 -15.40 -8.05
N TYR A 71 -8.79 -16.54 -8.46
CA TYR A 71 -9.53 -17.66 -9.06
C TYR A 71 -9.78 -18.80 -8.07
N ASN A 72 -9.04 -18.86 -6.97
CA ASN A 72 -9.27 -19.79 -5.86
C ASN A 72 -8.88 -19.16 -4.52
N VAL A 73 -9.48 -19.63 -3.43
CA VAL A 73 -9.20 -19.09 -2.08
C VAL A 73 -7.78 -19.39 -1.62
N SER A 74 -7.15 -20.46 -2.10
CA SER A 74 -5.75 -20.78 -1.75
C SER A 74 -4.73 -19.78 -2.31
N GLU A 75 -5.07 -19.01 -3.35
CA GLU A 75 -4.20 -17.94 -3.86
C GLU A 75 -4.00 -16.82 -2.84
N ILE A 76 -4.97 -16.64 -1.92
CA ILE A 76 -4.90 -15.64 -0.85
C ILE A 76 -3.69 -15.92 0.05
N ASP A 77 -3.37 -17.19 0.29
CA ASP A 77 -2.21 -17.58 1.09
C ASP A 77 -0.87 -17.18 0.45
N HIS A 78 -0.87 -16.91 -0.87
CA HIS A 78 0.32 -16.62 -1.66
C HIS A 78 0.41 -15.16 -2.16
N LEU A 79 -0.59 -14.31 -1.87
CA LEU A 79 -0.51 -12.88 -2.19
C LEU A 79 0.75 -12.26 -1.59
N ASN A 80 1.54 -11.56 -2.39
CA ASN A 80 2.87 -11.09 -2.01
C ASN A 80 3.12 -9.68 -2.51
N TYR A 81 4.37 -9.23 -2.39
CA TYR A 81 4.79 -7.88 -2.78
C TYR A 81 4.49 -7.57 -4.26
N THR A 82 4.74 -8.52 -5.17
CA THR A 82 4.46 -8.34 -6.59
C THR A 82 2.96 -8.15 -6.83
N SER A 83 2.10 -8.94 -6.18
CA SER A 83 0.65 -8.79 -6.28
C SER A 83 0.20 -7.41 -5.78
N SER A 84 0.72 -6.96 -4.64
CA SER A 84 0.42 -5.63 -4.08
C SER A 84 0.94 -4.50 -4.96
N TRP A 85 2.15 -4.61 -5.52
CA TRP A 85 2.72 -3.62 -6.44
C TRP A 85 1.84 -3.46 -7.68
N MET A 86 1.37 -4.56 -8.25
CA MET A 86 0.45 -4.51 -9.40
C MET A 86 -0.86 -3.81 -9.05
N ARG A 87 -1.41 -4.00 -7.84
CA ARG A 87 -2.60 -3.25 -7.40
C ARG A 87 -2.31 -1.75 -7.27
N TYR A 88 -1.16 -1.38 -6.73
CA TYR A 88 -0.73 0.03 -6.68
C TYR A 88 -0.68 0.66 -8.08
N LEU A 89 -0.05 -0.02 -9.04
CA LEU A 89 0.05 0.45 -10.43
C LEU A 89 -1.33 0.58 -11.11
N ASN A 90 -2.30 -0.23 -10.71
CA ASN A 90 -3.69 -0.13 -11.18
C ASN A 90 -4.49 0.99 -10.47
N GLY A 91 -3.92 1.63 -9.44
CA GLY A 91 -4.56 2.69 -8.65
C GLY A 91 -5.49 2.18 -7.55
N GLU A 92 -5.41 0.88 -7.23
CA GLU A 92 -6.25 0.22 -6.23
C GLU A 92 -5.53 0.01 -4.89
N ALA A 93 -4.31 0.52 -4.75
CA ALA A 93 -3.55 0.48 -3.52
C ALA A 93 -2.79 1.79 -3.30
N GLU A 94 -2.35 2.00 -2.07
CA GLU A 94 -1.45 3.07 -1.67
C GLU A 94 -0.09 2.50 -1.30
N ILE A 95 0.98 3.22 -1.66
CA ILE A 95 2.34 2.94 -1.19
C ILE A 95 2.63 3.92 -0.06
N ILE A 96 3.11 3.39 1.06
CA ILE A 96 3.54 4.16 2.20
C ILE A 96 5.04 3.91 2.38
N ILE A 97 5.82 4.98 2.41
CA ILE A 97 7.27 4.90 2.63
C ILE A 97 7.59 5.64 3.91
N ALA A 98 8.34 5.01 4.80
CA ALA A 98 8.90 5.61 6.00
C ALA A 98 10.43 5.74 5.84
N PRO A 99 10.94 6.91 5.41
CA PRO A 99 12.38 7.14 5.29
C PRO A 99 13.04 7.23 6.65
N MET A 100 14.22 6.63 6.85
CA MET A 100 14.94 6.75 8.13
C MET A 100 15.16 8.18 8.62
N GLU A 101 15.41 9.12 7.71
CA GLU A 101 15.68 10.53 8.06
C GLU A 101 14.40 11.32 8.36
N LEU A 102 13.23 10.77 8.04
CA LEU A 102 11.93 11.35 8.33
C LEU A 102 11.24 10.52 9.41
N GLU A 103 10.92 11.14 10.54
CA GLU A 103 10.15 10.49 11.61
C GLU A 103 8.64 10.42 11.30
N ALA A 104 8.30 10.27 10.02
CA ALA A 104 6.95 10.27 9.49
C ALA A 104 6.90 9.56 8.14
N SER A 105 5.74 8.96 7.86
CA SER A 105 5.49 8.24 6.61
C SER A 105 4.97 9.18 5.54
N LEU A 106 5.36 8.92 4.30
CA LEU A 106 4.83 9.53 3.09
C LEU A 106 3.91 8.52 2.40
N SER A 107 2.66 8.91 2.17
CA SER A 107 1.69 8.19 1.36
C SER A 107 1.79 8.65 -0.09
N PHE A 108 1.90 7.69 -1.01
CA PHE A 108 1.98 7.88 -2.45
C PHE A 108 0.78 7.22 -3.13
N LYS A 109 0.09 7.96 -3.98
CA LYS A 109 -1.08 7.49 -4.73
C LYS A 109 -1.04 7.93 -6.19
N ILE A 110 -1.05 6.98 -7.11
CA ILE A 110 -1.10 7.26 -8.56
C ILE A 110 -2.50 7.67 -8.97
N LEU A 111 -2.61 8.76 -9.75
CA LEU A 111 -3.84 9.23 -10.36
C LEU A 111 -3.60 9.71 -11.79
N LYS A 112 -4.08 8.96 -12.79
CA LYS A 112 -4.12 9.24 -14.24
C LYS A 112 -2.85 9.83 -14.88
N LEU A 113 -2.41 11.02 -14.47
CA LEU A 113 -1.27 11.79 -14.99
C LEU A 113 -0.32 12.33 -13.90
N LYS A 114 -0.58 12.05 -12.62
CA LYS A 114 0.24 12.52 -11.49
C LYS A 114 0.28 11.51 -10.36
N THR A 115 1.29 11.63 -9.51
CA THR A 115 1.35 10.97 -8.21
C THR A 115 1.03 12.01 -7.14
N ILE A 116 0.00 11.76 -6.34
CA ILE A 116 -0.29 12.53 -5.13
C ILE A 116 0.58 11.98 -4.01
N ILE A 117 1.23 12.88 -3.29
CA ILE A 117 2.14 12.56 -2.20
C ILE A 117 1.70 13.37 -1.00
N PHE A 118 1.45 12.71 0.12
CA PHE A 118 0.99 13.41 1.31
C PHE A 118 1.47 12.73 2.58
N SER A 119 1.50 13.50 3.65
CA SER A 119 1.72 12.99 4.99
C SER A 119 0.91 13.81 5.98
N LEU A 120 -0.02 13.14 6.65
CA LEU A 120 -0.81 13.76 7.70
C LEU A 120 0.07 14.14 8.90
N GLU A 121 1.08 13.31 9.19
CA GLU A 121 2.02 13.52 10.29
C GLU A 121 2.90 14.76 10.08
N LEU A 122 3.23 15.07 8.84
CA LEU A 122 4.04 16.24 8.47
C LEU A 122 3.21 17.47 8.06
N HIS A 123 1.88 17.34 7.98
CA HIS A 123 1.02 18.32 7.32
C HIS A 123 1.52 18.69 5.91
N PHE A 124 1.95 17.69 5.15
CA PHE A 124 2.59 17.84 3.84
C PHE A 124 1.70 17.33 2.71
N TYR A 125 1.71 18.03 1.59
CA TYR A 125 1.03 17.66 0.35
C TYR A 125 1.84 18.15 -0.86
N ASP A 126 2.06 17.27 -1.83
CA ASP A 126 2.72 17.56 -3.10
C ASP A 126 2.07 16.78 -4.24
N GLU A 127 2.19 17.32 -5.45
CA GLU A 127 1.74 16.67 -6.68
C GLU A 127 2.91 16.60 -7.67
N GLU A 128 3.39 15.39 -7.95
CA GLU A 128 4.42 15.20 -8.97
C GLU A 128 3.74 14.75 -10.28
N TYR A 129 3.93 15.50 -11.36
CA TYR A 129 3.43 15.17 -12.71
C TYR A 129 4.30 14.10 -13.42
N GLU A 130 4.83 13.18 -12.62
CA GLU A 130 5.60 12.01 -13.02
C GLU A 130 4.97 10.78 -12.34
N HIS A 131 4.97 9.65 -13.04
CA HIS A 131 4.43 8.40 -12.50
C HIS A 131 5.54 7.69 -11.72
N LEU A 132 5.51 7.78 -10.39
CA LEU A 132 6.45 7.07 -9.53
C LEU A 132 6.00 5.61 -9.45
N THR A 133 6.63 4.73 -10.24
CA THR A 133 6.11 3.37 -10.49
C THR A 133 7.12 2.27 -10.19
N MET A 134 8.37 2.65 -9.92
CA MET A 134 9.45 1.79 -9.47
C MET A 134 9.96 2.27 -8.11
N PRO A 135 10.45 1.38 -7.22
CA PRO A 135 11.03 1.77 -5.92
C PRO A 135 12.02 2.93 -6.04
N GLU A 136 12.89 2.90 -7.04
CA GLU A 136 13.92 3.92 -7.29
C GLU A 136 13.35 5.31 -7.62
N ASP A 137 12.13 5.39 -8.16
CA ASP A 137 11.48 6.68 -8.43
C ASP A 137 11.07 7.38 -7.13
N PHE A 138 10.64 6.61 -6.13
CA PHE A 138 10.30 7.14 -4.81
C PHE A 138 11.53 7.63 -4.07
N GLU A 139 12.64 6.89 -4.14
CA GLU A 139 13.92 7.35 -3.59
C GLU A 139 14.36 8.66 -4.21
N ARG A 140 14.31 8.73 -5.55
CA ARG A 140 14.69 9.92 -6.30
C ARG A 140 13.81 11.11 -5.92
N TYR A 141 12.51 10.89 -5.71
CA TYR A 141 11.61 11.92 -5.21
C TYR A 141 12.05 12.43 -3.84
N ILE A 142 12.29 11.53 -2.89
CA ILE A 142 12.71 11.87 -1.52
C ILE A 142 14.02 12.65 -1.54
N LEU A 143 15.03 12.17 -2.27
CA LEU A 143 16.34 12.84 -2.40
C LEU A 143 16.22 14.22 -3.06
N LYS A 144 15.42 14.35 -4.12
CA LYS A 144 15.20 15.63 -4.82
C LYS A 144 14.46 16.64 -3.96
N LYS A 145 13.58 16.19 -3.06
CA LYS A 145 12.71 17.03 -2.21
C LYS A 145 13.15 17.07 -0.74
N GLU A 146 14.33 16.54 -0.41
CA GLU A 146 14.83 16.38 0.97
C GLU A 146 14.73 17.68 1.79
N SER A 147 15.17 18.81 1.22
CA SER A 147 15.13 20.11 1.90
C SER A 147 13.71 20.56 2.27
N LEU A 148 12.72 20.30 1.40
CA LEU A 148 11.31 20.62 1.65
C LEU A 148 10.72 19.73 2.73
N LEU A 149 11.00 18.42 2.66
CA LEU A 149 10.54 17.44 3.64
C LEU A 149 11.13 17.70 5.03
N ARG A 150 12.40 18.13 5.10
CA ARG A 150 13.03 18.57 6.36
C ARG A 150 12.34 19.79 6.96
N VAL A 151 11.95 20.77 6.14
CA VAL A 151 11.21 21.94 6.63
C VAL A 151 9.84 21.52 7.17
N ALA A 152 9.11 20.65 6.45
CA ALA A 152 7.82 20.13 6.93
C ALA A 152 7.96 19.41 8.29
N THR A 153 9.00 18.59 8.43
CA THR A 153 9.32 17.89 9.68
C THR A 153 9.63 18.85 10.83
N GLN A 154 10.37 19.94 10.57
CA GLN A 154 10.65 20.95 11.60
C GLN A 154 9.40 21.72 12.04
N MET A 155 8.45 21.95 11.12
CA MET A 155 7.19 22.64 11.43
C MET A 155 6.26 21.79 12.29
N ARG A 156 6.34 20.45 12.21
CA ARG A 156 5.61 19.53 13.10
C ARG A 156 5.90 19.80 14.59
N TYR A 157 7.12 20.19 14.91
CA TYR A 157 7.60 20.36 16.30
C TYR A 157 7.52 21.81 16.80
N LYS A 158 6.84 22.71 16.07
CA LYS A 158 6.59 24.11 16.47
C LYS A 158 5.13 24.32 16.84
#